data_AF-A0A0R1Q0V4-F1
#
_entry.id   AF-A0A0R1Q0V4-F1
#
_cell.length_a   1.000
_cell.length_b   1.000
_cell.length_c   1.000
_cell.angle_alpha   90.00
_cell.angle_beta   90.00
_cell.angle_gamma   90.00
#
_symmetry.space_group_name_H-M   'P 1'
#
loop_
_entity.id
_entity.type
_entity.pdbx_description
1 polymer ?
#
loop_
_entity_poly.entity_id
_entity_poly.type
_entity_poly.pdbx_seq_one_letter_code
_entity_poly.pdbx_strand_id
1 'polypeptide(L)'
;MKTSIDFVSISLMETQFPTLMSYLFPGLQHDDWVECQSGIKGFDRQYTNDKVRFHFADNSKTQLLVLSGSACRYLETGNWSWQLFFEKVFNCKTTGVATYFRIKRLDIAIDERGSSIQLKPNTVDRYLKQGIFTSRATRILFLNEKKIASRCSTGISCYIGQRSSKAYIFIYDKGLEQGMDADRWYRTEVRLRDPLAVEMVEYIVCDHRLFGISVAEYLQKRMQFRSPTSTIKEVRRRPLVKWYGKYLDGITACELSCR
;
A
#
# COMPACT_ATOMS: atom_id res chain seq x y z
N MET A 1 14.71 6.13 5.13
CA MET A 1 13.28 5.93 4.81
C MET A 1 13.21 5.26 3.45
N LYS A 2 12.28 4.33 3.23
CA LYS A 2 12.10 3.64 1.95
C LYS A 2 10.63 3.55 1.60
N THR A 3 10.28 3.74 0.33
CA THR A 3 8.93 3.53 -0.18
C THR A 3 8.88 2.33 -1.13
N SER A 4 7.78 1.59 -1.08
CA SER A 4 7.61 0.39 -1.90
C SER A 4 6.14 0.05 -2.14
N ILE A 5 5.84 -0.67 -3.23
CA ILE A 5 4.54 -1.31 -3.40
C ILE A 5 4.43 -2.49 -2.43
N ASP A 6 3.31 -2.55 -1.72
CA ASP A 6 3.04 -3.56 -0.69
C ASP A 6 1.75 -4.36 -0.96
N PHE A 7 0.96 -3.96 -1.95
CA PHE A 7 -0.16 -4.76 -2.44
C PHE A 7 -0.62 -4.27 -3.80
N VAL A 8 -0.98 -5.19 -4.70
CA VAL A 8 -1.67 -4.88 -5.95
C VAL A 8 -2.83 -5.86 -6.12
N SER A 9 -3.98 -5.37 -6.58
CA SER A 9 -4.99 -6.26 -7.16
C SER A 9 -5.61 -5.68 -8.41
N ILE A 10 -5.72 -6.50 -9.45
CA ILE A 10 -6.17 -6.11 -10.78
C ILE A 10 -7.20 -7.14 -11.25
N SER A 11 -8.36 -6.66 -11.69
CA SER A 11 -9.30 -7.52 -12.43
C SER A 11 -8.98 -7.45 -13.91
N LEU A 12 -8.95 -8.58 -14.58
CA LEU A 12 -8.82 -8.69 -16.04
C LEU A 12 -10.02 -9.48 -16.58
N MET A 13 -10.43 -9.23 -17.81
CA MET A 13 -11.56 -9.93 -18.44
C MET A 13 -11.13 -10.65 -19.70
N GLU A 14 -11.75 -11.82 -19.91
CA GLU A 14 -11.62 -12.65 -21.11
C GLU A 14 -10.17 -13.05 -21.41
N THR A 15 -9.46 -13.49 -20.37
CA THR A 15 -8.05 -13.92 -20.49
C THR A 15 -7.93 -15.45 -20.47
N GLN A 16 -6.82 -15.94 -21.02
CA GLN A 16 -6.36 -17.32 -20.81
C GLN A 16 -5.13 -17.28 -19.90
N PHE A 17 -5.10 -18.16 -18.88
CA PHE A 17 -4.07 -18.13 -17.84
C PHE A 17 -2.63 -18.18 -18.41
N PRO A 18 -2.26 -19.12 -19.31
CA PRO A 18 -0.89 -19.18 -19.84
C PRO A 18 -0.47 -17.90 -20.56
N THR A 19 -1.35 -17.33 -21.40
CA THR A 19 -1.10 -16.08 -22.11
C THR A 19 -0.91 -14.91 -21.16
N LEU A 20 -1.78 -14.79 -20.16
CA LEU A 20 -1.74 -13.73 -19.17
C LEU A 20 -0.47 -13.79 -18.32
N MET A 21 -0.10 -15.01 -17.88
CA MET A 21 1.10 -15.25 -17.10
C MET A 21 2.36 -14.90 -17.91
N SER A 22 2.52 -15.43 -19.13
CA SER A 22 3.71 -15.16 -19.95
C SER A 22 3.87 -13.69 -20.28
N TYR A 23 2.75 -12.98 -20.49
CA TYR A 23 2.78 -11.56 -20.81
C TYR A 23 3.19 -10.70 -19.61
N LEU A 24 2.52 -10.88 -18.45
CA LEU A 24 2.78 -10.07 -17.25
C LEU A 24 4.05 -10.49 -16.51
N PHE A 25 4.41 -11.77 -16.56
CA PHE A 25 5.48 -12.39 -15.79
C PHE A 25 6.38 -13.27 -16.68
N PRO A 26 7.06 -12.71 -17.70
CA PRO A 26 7.85 -13.49 -18.66
C PRO A 26 9.03 -14.26 -18.06
N GLY A 27 9.45 -13.93 -16.82
CA GLY A 27 10.50 -14.63 -16.09
C GLY A 27 10.02 -15.77 -15.20
N LEU A 28 8.71 -15.99 -15.07
CA LEU A 28 8.13 -17.10 -14.30
C LEU A 28 7.69 -18.20 -15.26
N GLN A 29 8.09 -19.45 -14.99
CA GLN A 29 7.74 -20.58 -15.84
C GLN A 29 6.34 -21.08 -15.49
N HIS A 30 5.63 -21.65 -16.47
CA HIS A 30 4.27 -22.17 -16.25
C HIS A 30 4.24 -23.35 -15.27
N ASP A 31 5.28 -24.19 -15.27
CA ASP A 31 5.36 -25.37 -14.40
C ASP A 31 5.54 -25.00 -12.91
N ASP A 32 5.82 -23.73 -12.61
CA ASP A 32 5.89 -23.21 -11.23
C ASP A 32 4.49 -23.00 -10.60
N TRP A 33 3.41 -23.19 -11.37
CA TRP A 33 2.05 -22.82 -10.95
C TRP A 33 1.20 -24.05 -10.67
N VAL A 34 0.59 -24.05 -9.49
CA VAL A 34 -0.36 -25.07 -9.06
C VAL A 34 -1.78 -24.52 -9.10
N GLU A 35 -2.68 -25.29 -9.68
CA GLU A 35 -4.12 -25.03 -9.60
C GLU A 35 -4.67 -25.58 -8.28
N CYS A 36 -5.41 -24.76 -7.55
CA CYS A 36 -6.12 -25.18 -6.34
C CYS A 36 -7.41 -24.39 -6.11
N GLN A 37 -8.21 -24.81 -5.14
CA GLN A 37 -9.45 -24.11 -4.78
C GLN A 37 -9.17 -22.69 -4.26
N SER A 38 -9.99 -21.74 -4.70
CA SER A 38 -10.03 -20.38 -4.19
C SER A 38 -11.26 -20.20 -3.32
N GLY A 39 -11.11 -19.45 -2.22
CA GLY A 39 -12.23 -19.04 -1.34
C GLY A 39 -12.43 -17.52 -1.30
N ILE A 40 -11.76 -16.76 -2.16
CA ILE A 40 -11.73 -15.30 -2.10
C ILE A 40 -12.81 -14.71 -3.00
N LYS A 41 -13.69 -13.86 -2.46
CA LYS A 41 -14.58 -12.96 -3.21
C LYS A 41 -15.42 -13.63 -4.31
N GLY A 42 -15.83 -14.88 -4.12
CA GLY A 42 -16.64 -15.62 -5.09
C GLY A 42 -15.85 -16.21 -6.26
N PHE A 43 -14.52 -16.21 -6.21
CA PHE A 43 -13.66 -16.98 -7.09
C PHE A 43 -13.45 -18.38 -6.50
N ASP A 44 -13.70 -19.42 -7.30
CA ASP A 44 -13.71 -20.84 -6.91
C ASP A 44 -12.38 -21.56 -7.20
N ARG A 45 -11.57 -21.04 -8.13
CA ARG A 45 -10.26 -21.60 -8.50
C ARG A 45 -9.16 -20.55 -8.47
N GLN A 46 -7.92 -20.98 -8.23
CA GLN A 46 -6.74 -20.13 -8.38
C GLN A 46 -5.57 -20.89 -8.98
N TYR A 47 -4.73 -20.17 -9.72
CA TYR A 47 -3.38 -20.60 -10.08
C TYR A 47 -2.38 -19.80 -9.23
N THR A 48 -1.44 -20.49 -8.59
CA THR A 48 -0.44 -19.84 -7.72
C THR A 48 0.89 -20.56 -7.71
N ASN A 49 1.97 -19.79 -7.54
CA ASN A 49 3.31 -20.28 -7.20
C ASN A 49 3.64 -19.96 -5.72
N ASP A 50 2.65 -20.09 -4.84
CA ASP A 50 2.59 -19.64 -3.43
C ASP A 50 2.60 -18.13 -3.19
N LYS A 51 3.28 -17.37 -4.06
CA LYS A 51 3.49 -15.92 -3.92
C LYS A 51 2.47 -15.15 -4.73
N VAL A 52 2.46 -15.33 -6.05
CA VAL A 52 1.55 -14.67 -6.98
C VAL A 52 0.30 -15.52 -7.13
N ARG A 53 -0.87 -14.88 -7.18
CA ARG A 53 -2.16 -15.56 -7.28
C ARG A 53 -3.03 -14.95 -8.36
N PHE A 54 -3.52 -15.80 -9.25
CA PHE A 54 -4.60 -15.48 -10.15
C PHE A 54 -5.84 -16.26 -9.75
N HIS A 55 -6.94 -15.57 -9.50
CA HIS A 55 -8.21 -16.17 -9.11
C HIS A 55 -9.18 -16.17 -10.30
N PHE A 56 -9.89 -17.28 -10.45
CA PHE A 56 -10.84 -17.58 -11.53
C PHE A 56 -12.17 -18.01 -10.91
N ALA A 57 -13.26 -17.75 -11.64
CA ALA A 57 -14.59 -18.25 -11.30
C ALA A 57 -15.18 -18.87 -12.56
N ASP A 58 -15.72 -20.08 -12.46
CA ASP A 58 -16.22 -20.81 -13.65
C ASP A 58 -17.36 -20.06 -14.35
N ASN A 59 -18.16 -19.34 -13.56
CA ASN A 59 -19.28 -18.53 -14.05
C ASN A 59 -18.90 -17.07 -14.35
N SER A 60 -17.60 -16.74 -14.41
CA SER A 60 -17.14 -15.39 -14.70
C SER A 60 -16.03 -15.37 -15.73
N LYS A 61 -16.18 -14.46 -16.69
CA LYS A 61 -15.07 -14.09 -17.58
C LYS A 61 -14.04 -13.19 -16.90
N THR A 62 -14.24 -12.83 -15.63
CA THR A 62 -13.31 -11.99 -14.87
C THR A 62 -12.30 -12.85 -14.13
N GLN A 63 -11.04 -12.48 -14.24
CA GLN A 63 -9.93 -13.00 -13.45
C GLN A 63 -9.45 -11.93 -12.48
N LEU A 64 -8.91 -12.32 -11.33
CA LEU A 64 -8.34 -11.40 -10.36
C LEU A 64 -6.88 -11.77 -10.07
N LEU A 65 -5.95 -10.91 -10.47
CA LEU A 65 -4.57 -10.95 -10.01
C LEU A 65 -4.48 -10.32 -8.61
N VAL A 66 -3.82 -11.01 -7.69
CA VAL A 66 -3.49 -10.51 -6.34
C VAL A 66 -2.00 -10.67 -6.09
N LEU A 67 -1.34 -9.55 -5.84
CA LEU A 67 0.03 -9.47 -5.35
C LEU A 67 -0.01 -8.95 -3.92
N SER A 68 0.22 -9.83 -2.94
CA SER A 68 0.39 -9.43 -1.54
C SER A 68 1.75 -8.78 -1.31
N GLY A 69 2.01 -8.22 -0.12
CA GLY A 69 3.32 -7.62 0.18
C GLY A 69 4.48 -8.59 0.01
N SER A 70 4.30 -9.86 0.40
CA SER A 70 5.31 -10.90 0.16
C SER A 70 5.45 -11.26 -1.32
N ALA A 71 4.37 -11.21 -2.10
CA ALA A 71 4.42 -11.39 -3.54
C ALA A 71 5.14 -10.24 -4.24
N CYS A 72 4.87 -9.00 -3.81
CA CYS A 72 5.60 -7.81 -4.26
C CYS A 72 7.08 -8.03 -3.99
N ARG A 73 7.49 -8.29 -2.73
CA ARG A 73 8.90 -8.56 -2.37
C ARG A 73 9.54 -9.68 -3.18
N TYR A 74 8.82 -10.76 -3.43
CA TYR A 74 9.27 -11.88 -4.26
C TYR A 74 9.59 -11.44 -5.69
N LEU A 75 8.76 -10.60 -6.29
CA LEU A 75 9.02 -10.10 -7.65
C LEU A 75 10.25 -9.20 -7.69
N GLU A 76 10.49 -8.38 -6.66
CA GLU A 76 11.65 -7.47 -6.61
C GLU A 76 13.02 -8.17 -6.60
N THR A 77 13.11 -9.48 -6.34
CA THR A 77 14.41 -10.15 -6.14
C THR A 77 15.23 -10.31 -7.43
N GLY A 78 14.65 -9.98 -8.60
CA GLY A 78 15.33 -9.94 -9.89
C GLY A 78 15.29 -8.55 -10.54
N ASN A 79 15.36 -8.51 -11.88
CA ASN A 79 15.26 -7.28 -12.67
C ASN A 79 13.81 -6.79 -12.83
N TRP A 80 13.04 -6.83 -11.75
CA TRP A 80 11.64 -6.42 -11.79
C TRP A 80 11.51 -4.91 -11.85
N SER A 81 10.62 -4.45 -12.72
CA SER A 81 10.24 -3.05 -12.85
C SER A 81 8.74 -2.92 -12.62
N TRP A 82 8.36 -2.19 -11.57
CA TRP A 82 6.96 -1.85 -11.35
C TRP A 82 6.41 -0.97 -12.48
N GLN A 83 7.24 -0.09 -13.04
CA GLN A 83 6.86 0.76 -14.16
C GLN A 83 6.50 -0.10 -15.39
N LEU A 84 7.41 -0.98 -15.83
CA LEU A 84 7.17 -1.86 -16.98
C LEU A 84 5.99 -2.83 -16.73
N PHE A 85 5.84 -3.32 -15.50
CA PHE A 85 4.68 -4.15 -15.14
C PHE A 85 3.36 -3.40 -15.35
N PHE A 86 3.26 -2.16 -14.86
CA PHE A 86 2.03 -1.38 -15.01
C PHE A 86 1.81 -0.90 -16.45
N GLU A 87 2.87 -0.59 -17.20
CA GLU A 87 2.78 -0.35 -18.65
C GLU A 87 2.19 -1.54 -19.39
N LYS A 88 2.65 -2.76 -19.08
CA LYS A 88 2.07 -3.99 -19.63
C LYS A 88 0.59 -4.13 -19.28
N VAL A 89 0.21 -3.86 -18.03
CA VAL A 89 -1.20 -3.89 -17.58
C VAL A 89 -2.05 -2.92 -18.40
N PHE A 90 -1.59 -1.68 -18.61
CA PHE A 90 -2.29 -0.71 -19.47
C PHE A 90 -2.43 -1.19 -20.92
N ASN A 91 -1.40 -1.88 -21.42
CA ASN A 91 -1.35 -2.41 -22.77
C ASN A 91 -2.05 -3.78 -22.96
N CYS A 92 -2.60 -4.41 -21.90
CA CYS A 92 -3.27 -5.71 -22.03
C CYS A 92 -4.42 -5.69 -23.06
N LYS A 93 -5.11 -4.54 -23.20
CA LYS A 93 -6.20 -4.38 -24.17
C LYS A 93 -5.70 -4.28 -25.61
N THR A 94 -4.69 -3.44 -25.84
CA THR A 94 -4.14 -3.21 -27.19
C THR A 94 -3.37 -4.42 -27.71
N THR A 95 -2.80 -5.22 -26.81
CA THR A 95 -2.09 -6.47 -27.13
C THR A 95 -3.01 -7.69 -27.25
N GLY A 96 -4.31 -7.55 -26.99
CA GLY A 96 -5.28 -8.66 -27.07
C GLY A 96 -5.17 -9.68 -25.93
N VAL A 97 -4.39 -9.40 -24.89
CA VAL A 97 -4.21 -10.30 -23.72
C VAL A 97 -5.45 -10.32 -22.83
N ALA A 98 -6.16 -9.19 -22.74
CA ALA A 98 -7.43 -9.06 -22.03
C ALA A 98 -8.33 -8.06 -22.75
N THR A 99 -9.65 -8.25 -22.77
CA THR A 99 -10.56 -7.27 -23.39
C THR A 99 -10.81 -6.05 -22.50
N TYR A 100 -10.59 -6.20 -21.20
CA TYR A 100 -10.68 -5.14 -20.21
C TYR A 100 -9.79 -5.44 -19.00
N PHE A 101 -9.30 -4.39 -18.34
CA PHE A 101 -8.65 -4.51 -17.03
C PHE A 101 -9.12 -3.38 -16.11
N ARG A 102 -9.00 -3.60 -14.80
CA ARG A 102 -9.24 -2.59 -13.77
C ARG A 102 -8.32 -2.79 -12.58
N ILE A 103 -7.52 -1.79 -12.28
CA ILE A 103 -6.71 -1.72 -11.06
C ILE A 103 -7.67 -1.47 -9.89
N LYS A 104 -7.83 -2.47 -9.03
CA LYS A 104 -8.78 -2.44 -7.92
C LYS A 104 -8.17 -1.86 -6.65
N ARG A 105 -6.88 -2.13 -6.41
CA ARG A 105 -6.19 -1.71 -5.19
C ARG A 105 -4.69 -1.61 -5.42
N LEU A 106 -4.10 -0.59 -4.80
CA LEU A 106 -2.66 -0.39 -4.65
C LEU A 106 -2.40 -0.02 -3.19
N ASP A 107 -1.49 -0.74 -2.53
CA ASP A 107 -0.96 -0.30 -1.24
C ASP A 107 0.49 0.11 -1.40
N ILE A 108 0.84 1.24 -0.79
CA ILE A 108 2.19 1.79 -0.75
C ILE A 108 2.65 1.75 0.70
N ALA A 109 3.78 1.11 0.98
CA ALA A 109 4.42 1.11 2.29
C ALA A 109 5.54 2.17 2.33
N ILE A 110 5.65 2.84 3.48
CA ILE A 110 6.73 3.74 3.85
C ILE A 110 7.39 3.13 5.10
N ASP A 111 8.60 2.63 4.92
CA ASP A 111 9.41 2.03 5.98
C ASP A 111 10.36 3.06 6.59
N GLU A 112 10.28 3.19 7.90
CA GLU A 112 11.07 4.16 8.68
C GLU A 112 12.25 3.52 9.41
N ARG A 113 12.57 2.26 9.09
CA ARG A 113 13.73 1.57 9.68
C ARG A 113 15.01 2.36 9.40
N GLY A 114 15.78 2.66 10.45
CA GLY A 114 16.99 3.49 10.37
C GLY A 114 16.75 4.99 10.11
N SER A 115 15.50 5.46 10.02
CA SER A 115 15.17 6.87 9.88
C SER A 115 15.30 7.62 11.21
N SER A 116 15.81 8.85 11.19
CA SER A 116 15.81 9.75 12.35
C SER A 116 14.41 10.26 12.71
N ILE A 117 13.44 10.12 11.80
CA ILE A 117 12.04 10.50 11.98
C ILE A 117 11.19 9.25 11.91
N GLN A 118 10.40 9.02 12.97
CA GLN A 118 9.51 7.87 13.07
C GLN A 118 8.08 8.31 13.43
N LEU A 119 7.12 8.02 12.55
CA LEU A 119 5.71 8.25 12.79
C LEU A 119 5.10 7.05 13.50
N LYS A 120 4.85 7.22 14.79
CA LYS A 120 4.27 6.18 15.66
C LYS A 120 2.76 6.38 15.81
N PRO A 121 1.98 5.30 15.99
CA PRO A 121 0.56 5.40 16.36
C PRO A 121 0.32 6.28 17.59
N ASN A 122 1.17 6.17 18.61
CA ASN A 122 1.09 7.00 19.83
C ASN A 122 1.34 8.49 19.57
N THR A 123 2.05 8.84 18.49
CA THR A 123 2.19 10.25 18.06
C THR A 123 0.87 10.76 17.50
N VAL A 124 0.15 9.96 16.72
CA VAL A 124 -1.20 10.29 16.23
C VAL A 124 -2.15 10.51 17.39
N ASP A 125 -2.23 9.54 18.31
CA ASP A 125 -3.13 9.60 19.48
C ASP A 125 -2.88 10.86 20.34
N ARG A 126 -1.61 11.19 20.60
CA ARG A 126 -1.22 12.37 21.37
C ARG A 126 -1.71 13.67 20.71
N TYR A 127 -1.43 13.86 19.42
CA TYR A 127 -1.85 15.08 18.70
C TYR A 127 -3.37 15.18 18.57
N LEU A 128 -4.05 14.03 18.42
CA LEU A 128 -5.50 13.97 18.41
C LEU A 128 -6.10 14.42 19.76
N LYS A 129 -5.60 13.88 20.88
CA LYS A 129 -6.02 14.26 22.24
C LYS A 129 -5.73 15.72 22.58
N GLN A 130 -4.66 16.28 22.02
CA GLN A 130 -4.32 17.70 22.16
C GLN A 130 -5.15 18.62 21.27
N GLY A 131 -6.03 18.09 20.41
CA GLY A 131 -6.85 18.90 19.50
C GLY A 131 -6.04 19.64 18.42
N ILE A 132 -4.81 19.18 18.13
CA ILE A 132 -3.89 19.79 17.14
C ILE A 132 -3.58 18.84 15.97
N PHE A 133 -4.40 17.80 15.81
CA PHE A 133 -4.44 16.96 14.63
C PHE A 133 -5.61 17.38 13.73
N THR A 134 -5.35 17.62 12.45
CA THR A 134 -6.40 17.86 11.47
C THR A 134 -6.32 16.86 10.31
N SER A 135 -7.46 16.53 9.72
CA SER A 135 -7.54 15.53 8.66
C SER A 135 -8.77 15.75 7.78
N ARG A 136 -8.69 15.34 6.51
CA ARG A 136 -9.87 15.13 5.65
C ARG A 136 -10.62 13.84 5.95
N ALA A 137 -10.00 12.89 6.63
CA ALA A 137 -10.69 11.71 7.12
C ALA A 137 -11.56 12.08 8.33
N THR A 138 -12.77 11.53 8.39
CA THR A 138 -13.74 11.82 9.46
C THR A 138 -13.57 10.91 10.67
N ARG A 139 -12.80 9.81 10.56
CA ARG A 139 -12.64 8.80 11.61
C ARG A 139 -11.21 8.30 11.68
N ILE A 140 -10.75 8.05 12.90
CA ILE A 140 -9.50 7.35 13.22
C ILE A 140 -9.86 6.17 14.12
N LEU A 141 -9.26 5.00 13.87
CA LEU A 141 -9.42 3.80 14.66
C LEU A 141 -8.06 3.36 15.19
N PHE A 142 -7.92 3.27 16.51
CA PHE A 142 -6.77 2.67 17.17
C PHE A 142 -7.09 1.23 17.55
N LEU A 143 -6.20 0.30 17.21
CA LEU A 143 -6.26 -1.09 17.66
C LEU A 143 -5.09 -1.34 18.61
N ASN A 144 -5.41 -1.75 19.84
CA ASN A 144 -4.44 -2.06 20.88
C ASN A 144 -4.46 -3.56 21.14
N GLU A 145 -3.34 -4.21 20.85
CA GLU A 145 -3.14 -5.62 21.18
C GLU A 145 -2.52 -5.73 22.59
N LYS A 146 -3.03 -6.69 23.37
CA LYS A 146 -2.52 -6.99 24.70
C LYS A 146 -2.37 -8.49 24.86
N LYS A 147 -1.26 -8.92 25.45
CA LYS A 147 -1.05 -10.32 25.82
C LYS A 147 -1.68 -10.59 27.18
N ILE A 148 -2.62 -11.54 27.23
CA ILE A 148 -3.42 -11.84 28.43
C ILE A 148 -2.51 -12.23 29.60
N ALA A 149 -1.52 -13.10 29.36
CA ALA A 149 -0.63 -13.63 30.39
C ALA A 149 0.23 -12.55 31.05
N SER A 150 0.77 -11.60 30.29
CA SER A 150 1.62 -10.53 30.83
C SER A 150 0.85 -9.26 31.16
N ARG A 151 -0.43 -9.15 30.76
CA ARG A 151 -1.27 -7.94 30.85
C ARG A 151 -0.63 -6.69 30.20
N CYS A 152 0.41 -6.88 29.38
CA CYS A 152 1.13 -5.80 28.71
C CYS A 152 0.56 -5.55 27.31
N SER A 153 0.60 -4.28 26.89
CA SER A 153 0.34 -3.90 25.50
C SER A 153 1.45 -4.48 24.62
N THR A 154 1.08 -5.30 23.64
CA THR A 154 2.01 -5.94 22.69
C THR A 154 1.97 -5.32 21.31
N GLY A 155 1.13 -4.32 21.08
CA GLY A 155 1.13 -3.58 19.84
C GLY A 155 0.06 -2.50 19.81
N ILE A 156 0.33 -1.41 19.11
CA ILE A 156 -0.64 -0.37 18.81
C ILE A 156 -0.58 -0.12 17.32
N SER A 157 -1.75 -0.02 16.69
CA SER A 157 -1.87 0.38 15.30
C SER A 157 -3.00 1.40 15.12
N CYS A 158 -2.93 2.18 14.05
CA CYS A 158 -3.84 3.30 13.81
C CYS A 158 -4.26 3.35 12.35
N TYR A 159 -5.56 3.34 12.11
CA TYR A 159 -6.18 3.60 10.80
C TYR A 159 -6.70 5.03 10.77
N ILE A 160 -6.30 5.82 9.76
CA ILE A 160 -6.86 7.14 9.49
C ILE A 160 -7.73 7.03 8.24
N GLY A 161 -9.05 7.14 8.42
CA GLY A 161 -10.07 6.78 7.44
C GLY A 161 -10.67 5.40 7.68
N GLN A 162 -11.76 5.09 6.98
CA GLN A 162 -12.45 3.82 7.10
C GLN A 162 -11.82 2.75 6.21
N ARG A 163 -11.73 1.50 6.71
CA ARG A 163 -11.16 0.39 5.93
C ARG A 163 -11.95 0.05 4.66
N SER A 164 -13.21 0.45 4.54
CA SER A 164 -14.07 0.29 3.36
C SER A 164 -13.98 1.45 2.36
N SER A 165 -13.34 2.57 2.71
CA SER A 165 -13.28 3.75 1.83
C SER A 165 -12.42 3.50 0.58
N LYS A 166 -12.47 4.40 -0.40
CA LYS A 166 -11.55 4.36 -1.55
C LYS A 166 -10.08 4.52 -1.14
N ALA A 167 -9.80 5.13 0.01
CA ALA A 167 -8.44 5.20 0.51
C ALA A 167 -8.33 5.52 2.01
N TYR A 168 -7.30 4.97 2.65
CA TYR A 168 -6.99 5.21 4.07
C TYR A 168 -5.49 5.04 4.33
N ILE A 169 -5.05 5.49 5.51
CA ILE A 169 -3.68 5.36 5.99
C ILE A 169 -3.67 4.39 7.17
N PHE A 170 -2.67 3.53 7.25
CA PHE A 170 -2.48 2.58 8.34
C PHE A 170 -1.05 2.71 8.89
N ILE A 171 -0.92 2.93 10.20
CA ILE A 171 0.36 3.15 10.87
C ILE A 171 0.50 2.11 11.97
N TYR A 172 1.62 1.40 12.02
CA TYR A 172 1.87 0.35 12.99
C TYR A 172 3.36 0.08 13.21
N ASP A 173 3.65 -0.70 14.25
CA ASP A 173 4.98 -1.23 14.52
C ASP A 173 5.19 -2.51 13.69
N LYS A 174 5.93 -2.39 12.59
CA LYS A 174 6.19 -3.48 11.64
C LYS A 174 7.20 -4.48 12.20
N GLY A 175 8.19 -4.02 12.95
CA GLY A 175 9.16 -4.91 13.61
C GLY A 175 8.43 -5.86 14.56
N LEU A 176 7.57 -5.31 15.40
CA LEU A 176 6.75 -6.07 16.33
C LEU A 176 5.78 -7.03 15.62
N GLU A 177 5.14 -6.60 14.52
CA GLU A 177 4.27 -7.46 13.71
C GLU A 177 5.02 -8.64 13.08
N GLN A 178 6.31 -8.47 12.77
CA GLN A 178 7.17 -9.54 12.26
C GLN A 178 7.83 -10.38 13.37
N GLY A 179 7.52 -10.12 14.66
CA GLY A 179 8.15 -10.80 15.79
C GLY A 179 9.63 -10.42 15.99
N MET A 180 10.03 -9.23 15.54
CA MET A 180 11.38 -8.69 15.70
C MET A 180 11.44 -7.78 16.94
N ASP A 181 12.01 -8.29 18.04
CA ASP A 181 12.03 -7.58 19.34
C ASP A 181 12.98 -6.36 19.39
N ALA A 182 13.95 -6.25 18.49
CA ALA A 182 15.06 -5.28 18.60
C ALA A 182 14.99 -4.10 17.62
N ASP A 183 14.17 -4.18 16.56
CA ASP A 183 14.14 -3.18 15.51
C ASP A 183 12.98 -2.19 15.70
N ARG A 184 13.30 -0.93 15.99
CA ARG A 184 12.33 0.19 15.93
C ARG A 184 11.93 0.42 14.47
N TRP A 185 11.06 -0.44 13.95
CA TRP A 185 10.60 -0.43 12.58
C TRP A 185 9.12 -0.09 12.55
N TYR A 186 8.80 1.19 12.35
CA TYR A 186 7.45 1.63 12.09
C TYR A 186 7.20 1.70 10.58
N ARG A 187 5.96 1.40 10.20
CA ARG A 187 5.51 1.46 8.81
C ARG A 187 4.23 2.29 8.72
N THR A 188 4.19 3.13 7.69
CA THR A 188 2.97 3.79 7.23
C THR A 188 2.57 3.19 5.89
N GLU A 189 1.36 2.63 5.81
CA GLU A 189 0.76 2.16 4.57
C GLU A 189 -0.31 3.14 4.07
N VAL A 190 -0.25 3.47 2.79
CA VAL A 190 -1.29 4.19 2.06
C VAL A 190 -2.02 3.19 1.18
N ARG A 191 -3.27 2.88 1.52
CA ARG A 191 -4.13 1.99 0.74
C ARG A 191 -5.03 2.79 -0.18
N LEU A 192 -4.94 2.55 -1.47
CA LEU A 192 -5.71 3.19 -2.53
C LEU A 192 -6.57 2.15 -3.24
N ARG A 193 -7.79 2.53 -3.66
CA ARG A 193 -8.72 1.68 -4.39
C ARG A 193 -9.36 2.41 -5.55
N ASP A 194 -9.72 1.63 -6.55
CA ASP A 194 -10.46 2.07 -7.72
C ASP A 194 -9.79 3.31 -8.36
N PRO A 195 -10.45 4.46 -8.65
CA PRO A 195 -9.80 5.49 -9.45
C PRO A 195 -8.55 6.08 -8.78
N LEU A 196 -8.44 6.06 -7.45
CA LEU A 196 -7.25 6.54 -6.74
C LEU A 196 -6.06 5.58 -6.91
N ALA A 197 -6.32 4.29 -7.07
CA ALA A 197 -5.26 3.33 -7.37
C ALA A 197 -4.80 3.50 -8.83
N VAL A 198 -5.74 3.73 -9.76
CA VAL A 198 -5.43 4.00 -11.17
C VAL A 198 -4.59 5.26 -11.32
N GLU A 199 -5.02 6.39 -10.75
CA GLU A 199 -4.30 7.67 -10.79
C GLU A 199 -2.85 7.54 -10.29
N MET A 200 -2.65 6.83 -9.18
CA MET A 200 -1.29 6.59 -8.66
C MET A 200 -0.44 5.72 -9.59
N VAL A 201 -1.05 4.72 -10.23
CA VAL A 201 -0.35 3.88 -11.21
C VAL A 201 -0.04 4.65 -12.50
N GLU A 202 -0.92 5.53 -12.96
CA GLU A 202 -0.65 6.44 -14.07
C GLU A 202 0.55 7.33 -13.77
N TYR A 203 0.68 7.86 -12.55
CA TYR A 203 1.89 8.60 -12.15
C TYR A 203 3.15 7.73 -12.19
N ILE A 204 3.09 6.49 -11.71
CA ILE A 204 4.22 5.56 -11.76
C ILE A 204 4.67 5.32 -13.21
N VAL A 205 3.72 5.18 -14.14
CA VAL A 205 4.00 4.91 -15.55
C VAL A 205 4.50 6.16 -16.29
N CYS A 206 3.89 7.33 -16.06
CA CYS A 206 4.23 8.55 -16.78
C CYS A 206 5.53 9.20 -16.29
N ASP A 207 5.70 9.32 -14.97
CA ASP A 207 6.91 9.88 -14.36
C ASP A 207 7.09 9.34 -12.93
N HIS A 208 7.86 8.26 -12.81
CA HIS A 208 8.14 7.62 -11.52
C HIS A 208 8.83 8.56 -10.51
N ARG A 209 9.41 9.70 -10.93
CA ARG A 209 10.02 10.69 -10.02
C ARG A 209 8.95 11.43 -9.21
N LEU A 210 7.72 11.50 -9.72
CA LEU A 210 6.59 12.08 -9.00
C LEU A 210 6.00 11.15 -7.95
N PHE A 211 6.43 9.89 -7.88
CA PHE A 211 5.87 8.91 -6.95
C PHE A 211 5.97 9.37 -5.48
N GLY A 212 7.18 9.73 -5.02
CA GLY A 212 7.38 10.22 -3.65
C GLY A 212 6.58 11.49 -3.36
N ILE A 213 6.55 12.43 -4.31
CA ILE A 213 5.77 13.68 -4.24
C ILE A 213 4.28 13.37 -4.05
N SER A 214 3.69 12.54 -4.92
CA SER A 214 2.28 12.18 -4.87
C SER A 214 1.88 11.48 -3.57
N VAL A 215 2.76 10.61 -3.05
CA VAL A 215 2.54 9.96 -1.74
C VAL A 215 2.58 10.97 -0.60
N ALA A 216 3.57 11.86 -0.58
CA ALA A 216 3.70 12.91 0.42
C ALA A 216 2.51 13.87 0.40
N GLU A 217 2.07 14.32 -0.77
CA GLU A 217 0.89 15.16 -0.93
C GLU A 217 -0.38 14.49 -0.42
N TYR A 218 -0.56 13.21 -0.73
CA TYR A 218 -1.71 12.44 -0.27
C TYR A 218 -1.74 12.38 1.28
N LEU A 219 -0.61 12.10 1.90
CA LEU A 219 -0.48 12.10 3.37
C LEU A 219 -0.73 13.48 3.96
N GLN A 220 -0.13 14.54 3.40
CA GLN A 220 -0.33 15.91 3.88
C GLN A 220 -1.80 16.35 3.84
N LYS A 221 -2.55 15.93 2.81
CA LYS A 221 -3.99 16.23 2.69
C LYS A 221 -4.85 15.48 3.72
N ARG A 222 -4.39 14.33 4.25
CA ARG A 222 -5.16 13.45 5.14
C ARG A 222 -4.64 13.31 6.56
N MET A 223 -3.46 13.83 6.85
CA MET A 223 -2.83 13.70 8.14
C MET A 223 -2.02 14.97 8.38
N GLN A 224 -2.45 15.82 9.31
CA GLN A 224 -1.85 17.13 9.51
C GLN A 224 -1.60 17.33 11.00
N PHE A 225 -0.34 17.20 11.39
CA PHE A 225 0.14 17.49 12.73
C PHE A 225 0.44 18.98 12.83
N ARG A 226 -0.39 19.73 13.56
CA ARG A 226 -0.29 21.18 13.66
C ARG A 226 0.66 21.59 14.79
N SER A 227 1.31 22.74 14.63
CA SER A 227 2.26 23.23 15.64
C SER A 227 1.55 23.49 16.98
N PRO A 228 2.03 22.88 18.09
CA PRO A 228 1.49 23.12 19.43
C PRO A 228 1.82 24.52 19.95
N THR A 229 2.92 25.13 19.49
CA THR A 229 3.42 26.43 19.97
C THR A 229 2.91 27.62 19.14
N SER A 230 2.11 27.38 18.11
CA SER A 230 1.53 28.44 17.29
C SER A 230 0.47 29.23 18.05
N THR A 231 0.53 30.56 18.00
CA THR A 231 -0.44 31.48 18.60
C THR A 231 -1.74 31.61 17.81
N ILE A 232 -1.79 31.13 16.56
CA ILE A 232 -3.00 31.14 15.73
C ILE A 232 -4.13 30.32 16.41
N LYS A 233 -5.25 30.99 16.72
CA LYS A 233 -6.42 30.38 17.38
C LYS A 233 -7.00 29.21 16.59
N GLU A 234 -7.18 29.41 15.29
CA GLU A 234 -7.77 28.40 14.41
C GLU A 234 -6.77 27.29 14.05
N VAL A 235 -6.95 26.09 14.61
CA VAL A 235 -6.02 24.96 14.48
C VAL A 235 -5.70 24.61 13.03
N ARG A 236 -6.68 24.62 12.12
CA ARG A 236 -6.48 24.31 10.69
C ARG A 236 -5.57 25.31 9.96
N ARG A 237 -5.42 26.53 10.49
CA ARG A 237 -4.54 27.59 9.94
C ARG A 237 -3.14 27.56 10.56
N ARG A 238 -2.92 26.79 11.63
CA ARG A 238 -1.58 26.63 12.22
C ARG A 238 -0.65 25.94 11.21
N PRO A 239 0.64 26.29 11.19
CA PRO A 239 1.62 25.56 10.36
C PRO A 239 1.73 24.10 10.81
N LEU A 240 2.22 23.25 9.91
CA LEU A 240 2.60 21.88 10.26
C LEU A 240 3.76 21.91 11.26
N VAL A 241 3.81 20.95 12.17
CA VAL A 241 4.95 20.79 13.08
C VAL A 241 6.18 20.36 12.27
N LYS A 242 7.35 20.92 12.64
CA LYS A 242 8.61 20.77 11.89
C LYS A 242 8.99 19.31 11.60
N TRP A 243 8.83 18.41 12.57
CA TRP A 243 9.18 16.99 12.36
C TRP A 243 8.30 16.33 11.29
N TYR A 244 7.03 16.75 11.18
CA TYR A 244 6.13 16.19 10.18
C TYR A 244 6.40 16.77 8.79
N GLY A 245 6.80 18.04 8.70
CA GLY A 245 7.33 18.61 7.46
C GLY A 245 8.52 17.79 6.96
N LYS A 246 9.52 17.56 7.82
CA LYS A 246 10.69 16.72 7.48
C LYS A 246 10.33 15.27 7.15
N TYR A 247 9.28 14.72 7.78
CA TYR A 247 8.77 13.38 7.43
C TYR A 247 8.28 13.36 5.98
N LEU A 248 7.45 14.34 5.59
CA LEU A 248 6.95 14.47 4.21
C LEU A 248 8.08 14.71 3.22
N ASP A 249 9.05 15.57 3.55
CA ASP A 249 10.23 15.83 2.70
C ASP A 249 11.05 14.55 2.47
N GLY A 250 11.19 13.71 3.51
CA GLY A 250 11.85 12.42 3.40
C GLY A 250 11.13 11.45 2.46
N ILE A 251 9.79 11.49 2.41
CA ILE A 251 8.99 10.69 1.46
C ILE A 251 9.13 11.24 0.04
N THR A 252 9.09 12.56 -0.13
CA THR A 252 9.29 13.23 -1.42
C THR A 252 10.61 12.84 -2.07
N ALA A 253 11.66 12.69 -1.27
CA ALA A 253 12.98 12.26 -1.74
C ALA A 253 13.08 10.75 -2.05
N CYS A 254 12.06 9.95 -1.70
CA CYS A 254 12.06 8.51 -1.98
C CYS A 254 11.65 8.24 -3.43
N GLU A 255 12.42 7.40 -4.09
CA GLU A 255 12.09 6.84 -5.41
C GLU A 255 11.34 5.52 -5.23
N LEU A 256 10.53 5.14 -6.24
CA LEU A 256 9.91 3.83 -6.25
C LEU A 256 10.99 2.73 -6.31
N SER A 257 10.94 1.79 -5.37
CA SER A 257 11.82 0.61 -5.39
C SER A 257 11.63 -0.20 -6.67
N CYS A 258 12.72 -0.73 -7.25
CA CYS A 258 12.70 -1.64 -8.40
C CYS A 258 12.08 -1.02 -9.67
N ARG A 259 12.93 -0.21 -10.32
CA ARG A 259 12.70 0.52 -11.57
C ARG A 259 12.86 -0.36 -12.79
#